data_AF-A0A7T0KNB2-F1
#
_entry.id   AF-A0A7T0KNB2-F1
#
_cell.length_a   1.000
_cell.length_b   1.000
_cell.length_c   1.000
_cell.angle_alpha   90.00
_cell.angle_beta   90.00
_cell.angle_gamma   90.00
#
_symmetry.space_group_name_H-M   'P 1'
#
loop_
_entity.id
_entity.type
_entity.pdbx_description
1 polymer ?
#
loop_
_entity_poly.entity_id
_entity_poly.type
_entity_poly.pdbx_seq_one_letter_code
_entity_poly.pdbx_strand_id
1 'polypeptide(L)'
;MINRSVLALGLSLAGAAGALTACSAGADQPTASIAEPLTELADEPEDFTPTSDGEVLDFGDSATVVTTGFDTGAAVYWEVTVEKTETLTHEEIKARIGQDPGAIGLPEPEESDSGAGSSDGSGASPTTTIERPKPERYAGFTCFVATFTPVGKSDGSYSVTLPKLTPVDPGGVNANFVPTGNNEYCGVSADDEVPAFTGDMEIGREYKQAVVTWKGADDPGIVGTGVALATEPSPRNTAHQPQYVRWE
;
A
#
# COMPACT_ATOMS: atom_id res chain seq x y z
N MET A 1 32.91 2.28 -94.12
CA MET A 1 32.79 3.73 -94.41
C MET A 1 32.54 4.44 -93.10
N ILE A 2 33.33 5.48 -92.85
CA ILE A 2 33.36 6.27 -91.62
C ILE A 2 32.06 7.08 -91.53
N ASN A 3 31.42 7.10 -90.35
CA ASN A 3 30.85 8.36 -89.88
C ASN A 3 31.07 8.53 -88.37
N ARG A 4 31.63 9.68 -88.03
CA ARG A 4 31.92 10.17 -86.68
C ARG A 4 30.78 11.09 -86.25
N SER A 5 30.78 11.40 -84.94
CA SER A 5 30.17 12.57 -84.28
C SER A 5 28.87 12.26 -83.53
N VAL A 6 28.59 12.75 -82.32
CA VAL A 6 29.27 13.54 -81.27
C VAL A 6 28.24 13.64 -80.11
N LEU A 7 28.72 13.71 -78.85
CA LEU A 7 28.18 14.29 -77.59
C LEU A 7 26.65 14.56 -77.44
N ALA A 8 26.00 14.50 -76.27
CA ALA A 8 26.43 14.69 -74.87
C ALA A 8 25.25 14.43 -73.90
N LEU A 9 25.63 14.18 -72.63
CA LEU A 9 24.98 14.54 -71.36
C LEU A 9 23.50 14.22 -71.10
N GLY A 10 23.28 13.51 -69.99
CA GLY A 10 22.01 13.51 -69.26
C GLY A 10 22.06 12.57 -68.05
N LEU A 11 22.56 13.07 -66.93
CA LEU A 11 22.72 12.37 -65.66
C LEU A 11 21.36 12.23 -64.93
N SER A 12 20.97 10.99 -64.67
CA SER A 12 20.35 10.43 -63.44
C SER A 12 18.98 10.86 -62.87
N LEU A 13 18.33 9.79 -62.34
CA LEU A 13 17.43 9.67 -61.17
C LEU A 13 15.93 9.98 -61.32
N ALA A 14 15.10 8.93 -61.22
CA ALA A 14 14.36 8.63 -59.99
C ALA A 14 13.69 7.24 -60.05
N GLY A 15 13.73 6.54 -58.92
CA GLY A 15 13.35 5.14 -58.75
C GLY A 15 11.84 4.89 -58.65
N ALA A 16 11.51 3.60 -58.76
CA ALA A 16 10.18 3.06 -58.92
C ALA A 16 9.26 3.25 -57.71
N ALA A 17 8.00 3.59 -58.00
CA ALA A 17 6.85 3.40 -57.12
C ALA A 17 5.77 2.65 -57.92
N GLY A 18 5.22 1.58 -57.37
CA GLY A 18 4.09 0.90 -58.02
C GLY A 18 3.74 -0.48 -57.47
N ALA A 19 2.96 -0.47 -56.38
CA ALA A 19 1.85 -1.37 -56.05
C ALA A 19 2.06 -2.90 -55.93
N LEU A 20 1.82 -3.40 -54.71
CA LEU A 20 1.11 -4.67 -54.46
C LEU A 20 0.14 -4.43 -53.29
N THR A 21 -1.15 -4.26 -53.58
CA THR A 21 -2.24 -5.25 -53.43
C THR A 21 -2.73 -5.39 -51.99
N ALA A 22 -3.90 -4.81 -51.74
CA ALA A 22 -4.67 -4.92 -50.52
C ALA A 22 -5.32 -6.31 -50.38
N CYS A 23 -5.20 -6.91 -49.20
CA CYS A 23 -6.14 -7.89 -48.67
C CYS A 23 -6.67 -7.33 -47.34
N SER A 24 -7.98 -7.09 -47.28
CA SER A 24 -8.71 -6.75 -46.06
C SER A 24 -9.24 -8.04 -45.43
N ALA A 25 -9.00 -8.26 -44.13
CA ALA A 25 -9.91 -8.98 -43.23
C ALA A 25 -9.40 -8.93 -41.77
N GLY A 26 -10.06 -8.09 -40.96
CA GLY A 26 -10.47 -8.43 -39.60
C GLY A 26 -9.40 -8.63 -38.53
N ALA A 27 -8.89 -7.53 -37.98
CA ALA A 27 -8.61 -7.44 -36.56
C ALA A 27 -8.80 -5.98 -36.16
N ASP A 28 -10.01 -5.65 -35.69
CA ASP A 28 -10.19 -4.53 -34.77
C ASP A 28 -9.36 -4.85 -33.51
N GLN A 29 -8.06 -4.59 -33.56
CA GLN A 29 -7.31 -4.40 -32.34
C GLN A 29 -7.73 -3.05 -31.79
N PRO A 30 -8.33 -2.96 -30.58
CA PRO A 30 -8.45 -1.68 -29.92
C PRO A 30 -7.02 -1.20 -29.69
N THR A 31 -6.57 -0.24 -30.50
CA THR A 31 -5.48 0.62 -30.07
C THR A 31 -6.00 1.30 -28.82
N ALA A 32 -5.55 0.85 -27.65
CA ALA A 32 -5.77 1.54 -26.40
C ALA A 32 -5.21 2.95 -26.59
N SER A 33 -6.09 3.90 -26.92
CA SER A 33 -5.78 5.31 -26.89
C SER A 33 -5.46 5.60 -25.44
N ILE A 34 -4.16 5.70 -25.14
CA ILE A 34 -3.67 6.17 -23.86
C ILE A 34 -4.18 7.61 -23.77
N ALA A 35 -5.27 7.82 -23.02
CA ALA A 35 -5.78 9.16 -22.76
C ALA A 35 -4.64 10.02 -22.21
N GLU A 36 -4.55 11.28 -22.66
CA GLU A 36 -3.55 12.21 -22.17
C GLU A 36 -3.68 12.36 -20.64
N PRO A 37 -2.56 12.51 -19.91
CA PRO A 37 -2.61 12.67 -18.47
C PRO A 37 -3.37 13.94 -18.09
N LEU A 38 -4.15 13.86 -17.01
CA LEU A 38 -4.82 15.00 -16.42
C LEU A 38 -3.78 15.97 -15.84
N THR A 39 -4.03 17.26 -16.03
CA THR A 39 -3.16 18.34 -15.53
C THR A 39 -3.80 19.14 -14.41
N GLU A 40 -4.97 18.71 -13.93
CA GLU A 40 -5.74 19.33 -12.85
C GLU A 40 -6.40 18.23 -11.98
N LEU A 41 -6.70 18.57 -10.73
CA LEU A 41 -7.50 17.73 -9.83
C LEU A 41 -8.97 18.15 -9.97
N ALA A 42 -9.80 17.27 -10.53
CA ALA A 42 -11.21 17.57 -10.76
C ALA A 42 -12.06 17.35 -9.51
N ASP A 43 -13.10 18.18 -9.37
CA ASP A 43 -14.11 18.10 -8.32
C ASP A 43 -13.53 18.29 -6.90
N GLU A 44 -12.55 19.20 -6.79
CA GLU A 44 -12.00 19.62 -5.51
C GLU A 44 -13.06 20.31 -4.64
N PRO A 45 -13.23 19.90 -3.36
CA PRO A 45 -14.14 20.57 -2.45
C PRO A 45 -13.76 22.03 -2.19
N GLU A 46 -14.77 22.87 -1.91
CA GLU A 46 -14.52 24.27 -1.52
C GLU A 46 -13.61 24.33 -0.28
N ASP A 47 -12.66 25.26 -0.27
CA ASP A 47 -11.68 25.48 0.79
C ASP A 47 -10.74 24.29 1.09
N PHE A 48 -10.70 23.26 0.24
CA PHE A 48 -9.73 22.18 0.39
C PHE A 48 -8.33 22.67 0.07
N THR A 49 -7.43 22.60 1.05
CA THR A 49 -6.00 22.88 0.86
C THR A 49 -5.24 21.66 1.35
N PRO A 50 -4.52 20.91 0.49
CA PRO A 50 -3.73 19.78 0.93
C PRO A 50 -2.69 20.18 1.99
N THR A 51 -2.54 19.35 3.02
CA THR A 51 -1.46 19.45 4.00
C THR A 51 -0.11 19.42 3.30
N SER A 52 0.84 20.22 3.79
CA SER A 52 2.13 20.39 3.13
C SER A 52 2.93 19.10 3.14
N ASP A 53 3.69 18.85 2.07
CA ASP A 53 4.64 17.75 2.06
C ASP A 53 5.72 17.93 3.14
N GLY A 54 5.99 16.87 3.89
CA GLY A 54 6.92 16.86 5.02
C GLY A 54 6.34 17.38 6.33
N GLU A 55 5.05 17.72 6.39
CA GLU A 55 4.41 18.27 7.58
C GLU A 55 4.37 17.24 8.72
N VAL A 56 4.52 17.77 9.95
CA VAL A 56 4.51 17.00 11.19
C VAL A 56 3.40 17.55 12.06
N LEU A 57 2.49 16.68 12.45
CA LEU A 57 1.28 16.98 13.21
C LEU A 57 1.35 16.32 14.58
N ASP A 58 0.64 16.90 15.55
CA ASP A 58 0.38 16.21 16.81
C ASP A 58 -0.69 15.12 16.58
N PHE A 59 -0.64 14.02 17.34
CA PHE A 59 -1.73 13.04 17.32
C PHE A 59 -3.08 13.68 17.67
N GLY A 60 -4.11 13.33 16.89
CA GLY A 60 -5.45 13.93 16.97
C GLY A 60 -5.66 15.12 16.02
N ASP A 61 -4.60 15.69 15.44
CA ASP A 61 -4.73 16.69 14.39
C ASP A 61 -5.03 16.03 13.03
N SER A 62 -5.84 16.70 12.22
CA SER A 62 -6.24 16.25 10.90
C SER A 62 -5.28 16.76 9.81
N ALA A 63 -4.95 15.89 8.86
CA ALA A 63 -4.31 16.22 7.59
C ALA A 63 -5.33 16.15 6.44
N THR A 64 -5.19 17.02 5.45
CA THR A 64 -5.94 16.98 4.19
C THR A 64 -5.06 16.37 3.09
N VAL A 65 -5.51 15.25 2.54
CA VAL A 65 -4.69 14.40 1.66
C VAL A 65 -5.45 14.08 0.38
N VAL A 66 -4.74 14.03 -0.75
CA VAL A 66 -5.29 13.62 -2.04
C VAL A 66 -4.76 12.23 -2.43
N THR A 67 -5.63 11.41 -2.98
CA THR A 67 -5.24 10.17 -3.67
C THR A 67 -5.83 10.17 -5.07
N THR A 68 -5.21 9.43 -5.97
CA THR A 68 -5.68 9.33 -7.36
C THR A 68 -5.81 7.88 -7.79
N GLY A 69 -6.78 7.60 -8.65
CA GLY A 69 -6.86 6.32 -9.36
C GLY A 69 -5.67 6.15 -10.28
N PHE A 70 -4.97 5.01 -10.19
CA PHE A 70 -3.77 4.76 -10.99
C PHE A 70 -4.06 4.78 -12.50
N ASP A 71 -5.19 4.21 -12.92
CA ASP A 71 -5.56 4.12 -14.35
C ASP A 71 -6.31 5.34 -14.87
N THR A 72 -7.01 6.06 -14.00
CA THR A 72 -7.93 7.15 -14.39
C THR A 72 -7.37 8.54 -14.10
N GLY A 73 -6.49 8.68 -13.11
CA GLY A 73 -6.05 9.98 -12.60
C GLY A 73 -7.12 10.73 -11.80
N ALA A 74 -8.31 10.14 -11.62
CA ALA A 74 -9.43 10.71 -10.87
C ALA A 74 -9.11 10.78 -9.37
N ALA A 75 -9.52 11.86 -8.71
CA ALA A 75 -9.06 12.19 -7.36
C ALA A 75 -10.08 11.84 -6.27
N VAL A 76 -9.59 11.42 -5.11
CA VAL A 76 -10.34 11.39 -3.85
C VAL A 76 -9.61 12.25 -2.83
N TYR A 77 -10.38 13.08 -2.15
CA TYR A 77 -9.93 14.06 -1.17
C TYR A 77 -10.32 13.56 0.22
N TRP A 78 -9.35 13.53 1.12
CA TRP A 78 -9.49 12.95 2.44
C TRP A 78 -9.17 13.98 3.52
N GLU A 79 -9.90 13.92 4.62
CA GLU A 79 -9.40 14.32 5.93
C GLU A 79 -8.91 13.06 6.65
N VAL A 80 -7.69 13.09 7.18
CA VAL A 80 -7.04 11.95 7.84
C VAL A 80 -6.57 12.36 9.23
N THR A 81 -7.01 11.65 10.25
CA THR A 81 -6.60 11.87 11.64
C THR A 81 -5.97 10.60 12.17
N VAL A 82 -4.86 10.71 12.90
CA VAL A 82 -4.25 9.56 13.59
C VAL A 82 -4.37 9.77 15.08
N GLU A 83 -5.08 8.85 15.73
CA GLU A 83 -5.26 8.90 17.17
C GLU A 83 -4.05 8.33 17.90
N LYS A 84 -3.68 8.96 19.01
CA LYS A 84 -2.67 8.43 19.91
C LYS A 84 -3.22 7.19 20.59
N THR A 85 -2.51 6.09 20.49
CA THR A 85 -2.94 4.83 21.11
C THR A 85 -2.02 4.38 22.22
N GLU A 86 -2.60 3.51 23.04
CA GLU A 86 -1.92 2.85 24.13
C GLU A 86 -1.23 1.57 23.64
N THR A 87 -0.19 1.17 24.37
CA THR A 87 0.52 -0.09 24.10
C THR A 87 -0.31 -1.25 24.64
N LEU A 88 -0.59 -2.22 23.78
CA LEU A 88 -1.30 -3.46 24.08
C LEU A 88 -0.31 -4.57 24.43
N THR A 89 -0.70 -5.40 25.39
CA THR A 89 0.03 -6.60 25.78
C THR A 89 -0.14 -7.73 24.77
N HIS A 90 0.71 -8.75 24.86
CA HIS A 90 0.59 -9.96 24.04
C HIS A 90 -0.80 -10.60 24.17
N GLU A 91 -1.30 -10.75 25.40
CA GLU A 91 -2.59 -11.42 25.67
C GLU A 91 -3.79 -10.61 25.14
N GLU A 92 -3.72 -9.28 25.19
CA GLU A 92 -4.76 -8.42 24.61
C GLU A 92 -4.83 -8.57 23.09
N ILE A 93 -3.67 -8.60 22.41
CA ILE A 93 -3.65 -8.84 20.97
C ILE A 93 -4.16 -10.24 20.65
N LYS A 94 -3.67 -11.27 21.36
CA LYS A 94 -4.11 -12.67 21.18
C LYS A 94 -5.63 -12.81 21.32
N ALA A 95 -6.24 -12.11 22.27
CA ALA A 95 -7.69 -12.09 22.46
C ALA A 95 -8.43 -11.46 21.26
N ARG A 96 -7.83 -10.48 20.57
CA ARG A 96 -8.42 -9.84 19.38
C ARG A 96 -8.31 -10.70 18.13
N ILE A 97 -7.12 -11.24 17.86
CA ILE A 97 -6.84 -11.99 16.62
C ILE A 97 -7.17 -13.49 16.73
N GLY A 98 -7.45 -13.99 17.94
CA GLY A 98 -7.79 -15.39 18.19
C GLY A 98 -6.62 -16.38 18.07
N GLN A 99 -5.39 -15.89 17.91
CA GLN A 99 -4.17 -16.68 17.73
C GLN A 99 -2.94 -15.99 18.34
N ASP A 100 -1.82 -16.70 18.44
CA ASP A 100 -0.55 -16.12 18.92
C ASP A 100 -0.07 -15.03 17.95
N PRO A 101 0.13 -13.77 18.41
CA PRO A 101 0.64 -12.68 17.58
C PRO A 101 2.00 -12.96 16.93
N GLY A 102 2.81 -13.83 17.54
CA GLY A 102 4.09 -14.28 17.00
C GLY A 102 4.01 -15.40 15.96
N ALA A 103 2.82 -15.94 15.70
CA ALA A 103 2.58 -16.94 14.67
C ALA A 103 2.13 -16.33 13.33
N ILE A 104 1.70 -15.07 13.30
CA ILE A 104 1.24 -14.41 12.07
C ILE A 104 2.42 -14.22 11.11
N GLY A 105 2.31 -14.82 9.92
CA GLY A 105 3.33 -14.75 8.86
C GLY A 105 4.48 -15.74 8.97
N LEU A 106 4.50 -16.60 10.00
CA LEU A 106 5.35 -17.79 10.01
C LEU A 106 4.61 -18.94 9.32
N PRO A 107 5.30 -19.83 8.57
CA PRO A 107 4.70 -21.09 8.18
C PRO A 107 4.20 -21.81 9.43
N GLU A 108 3.03 -22.46 9.36
CA GLU A 108 2.53 -23.30 10.44
C GLU A 108 3.69 -24.19 10.93
N PRO A 109 3.93 -24.28 12.25
CA PRO A 109 4.97 -25.15 12.75
C PRO A 109 4.65 -26.54 12.22
N GLU A 110 5.56 -27.13 11.43
CA GLU A 110 5.39 -28.50 10.96
C GLU A 110 5.11 -29.34 12.20
N GLU A 111 3.93 -29.98 12.23
CA GLU A 111 3.54 -30.82 13.35
C GLU A 111 4.69 -31.78 13.58
N SER A 112 5.36 -31.65 14.73
CA SER A 112 6.46 -32.52 15.07
C SER A 112 5.89 -33.93 15.07
N ASP A 113 6.26 -34.69 14.05
CA ASP A 113 5.86 -36.07 13.85
C ASP A 113 6.22 -36.81 15.14
N SER A 114 5.19 -37.04 15.96
CA SER A 114 5.26 -37.90 17.13
C SER A 114 5.20 -39.34 16.62
N GLY A 115 6.17 -39.67 15.78
CA GLY A 115 6.46 -41.01 15.30
C GLY A 115 6.96 -41.83 16.47
N ALA A 116 6.03 -42.58 17.07
CA ALA A 116 6.29 -43.61 18.06
C ALA A 116 7.35 -44.60 17.56
N GLY A 117 8.58 -44.46 18.08
CA GLY A 117 9.62 -45.47 18.03
C GLY A 117 9.73 -46.15 19.39
N SER A 118 9.05 -47.28 19.57
CA SER A 118 9.21 -48.17 20.71
C SER A 118 10.64 -48.71 20.82
N SER A 119 11.26 -48.58 21.99
CA SER A 119 12.23 -49.57 22.49
C SER A 119 12.40 -49.45 24.01
N ASP A 120 12.34 -50.61 24.66
CA ASP A 120 12.37 -50.88 26.11
C ASP A 120 13.48 -50.18 26.91
N GLY A 121 13.17 -49.79 28.15
CA GLY A 121 14.19 -49.34 29.11
C GLY A 121 13.64 -48.80 30.43
N SER A 122 13.63 -49.66 31.45
CA SER A 122 13.25 -49.41 32.85
C SER A 122 13.96 -48.19 33.50
N GLY A 123 13.23 -47.39 34.29
CA GLY A 123 13.81 -46.37 35.18
C GLY A 123 12.84 -45.26 35.58
N ALA A 124 12.40 -45.26 36.83
CA ALA A 124 11.51 -44.25 37.39
C ALA A 124 12.17 -42.85 37.45
N SER A 125 11.41 -41.83 37.04
CA SER A 125 11.51 -40.46 37.56
C SER A 125 10.21 -39.71 37.20
N PRO A 126 9.62 -38.92 38.11
CA PRO A 126 8.52 -38.05 37.75
C PRO A 126 9.12 -36.89 36.95
N THR A 127 9.07 -36.97 35.63
CA THR A 127 9.35 -35.81 34.78
C THR A 127 8.16 -34.88 34.92
N THR A 128 8.20 -34.01 35.93
CA THR A 128 7.47 -32.76 35.88
C THR A 128 8.00 -32.05 34.64
N THR A 129 7.27 -32.14 33.52
CA THR A 129 7.48 -31.23 32.40
C THR A 129 7.18 -29.84 32.96
N ILE A 130 8.20 -29.18 33.47
CA ILE A 130 8.17 -27.73 33.59
C ILE A 130 8.16 -27.29 32.14
N GLU A 131 6.96 -27.07 31.61
CA GLU A 131 6.76 -26.28 30.41
C GLU A 131 7.41 -24.94 30.72
N ARG A 132 8.66 -24.77 30.28
CA ARG A 132 9.35 -23.50 30.41
C ARG A 132 8.46 -22.51 29.66
N PRO A 133 8.02 -21.40 30.29
CA PRO A 133 7.31 -20.38 29.55
C PRO A 133 8.18 -20.05 28.34
N LYS A 134 7.63 -20.24 27.14
CA LYS A 134 8.25 -19.73 25.91
C LYS A 134 8.58 -18.27 26.22
N PRO A 135 9.82 -17.78 26.00
CA PRO A 135 10.07 -16.37 26.19
C PRO A 135 9.09 -15.61 25.30
N GLU A 136 8.24 -14.77 25.90
CA GLU A 136 7.36 -13.89 25.16
C GLU A 136 8.26 -13.10 24.21
N ARG A 137 8.08 -13.28 22.89
CA ARG A 137 8.97 -12.63 21.90
C ARG A 137 8.79 -11.12 21.91
N TYR A 138 7.64 -10.65 22.40
CA TYR A 138 7.22 -9.25 22.40
C TYR A 138 6.85 -8.81 23.82
N ALA A 139 7.38 -7.67 24.25
CA ALA A 139 6.95 -6.96 25.45
C ALA A 139 5.64 -6.19 25.22
N GLY A 140 5.28 -5.89 23.98
CA GLY A 140 4.03 -5.22 23.64
C GLY A 140 3.94 -4.77 22.18
N PHE A 141 2.75 -4.32 21.82
CA PHE A 141 2.38 -3.82 20.50
C PHE A 141 1.75 -2.44 20.62
N THR A 142 2.00 -1.53 19.70
CA THR A 142 1.36 -0.21 19.65
C THR A 142 0.63 -0.07 18.32
N CYS A 143 -0.63 0.36 18.39
CA CYS A 143 -1.58 0.33 17.29
C CYS A 143 -1.89 1.74 16.80
N PHE A 144 -1.30 2.24 15.73
CA PHE A 144 -1.69 3.56 15.21
C PHE A 144 -2.92 3.39 14.31
N VAL A 145 -4.06 3.94 14.72
CA VAL A 145 -5.30 3.88 13.95
C VAL A 145 -5.53 5.24 13.29
N ALA A 146 -5.51 5.22 11.96
CA ALA A 146 -5.83 6.38 11.13
C ALA A 146 -7.32 6.32 10.74
N THR A 147 -8.03 7.41 10.97
CA THR A 147 -9.40 7.63 10.50
C THR A 147 -9.32 8.39 9.19
N PHE A 148 -9.93 7.86 8.12
CA PHE A 148 -10.04 8.46 6.80
C PHE A 148 -11.48 8.88 6.56
N THR A 149 -11.70 10.17 6.32
CA THR A 149 -13.00 10.73 5.99
C THR A 149 -12.92 11.31 4.58
N PRO A 150 -13.55 10.70 3.57
CA PRO A 150 -13.55 11.26 2.22
C PRO A 150 -14.44 12.50 2.23
N VAL A 151 -13.86 13.65 1.89
CA VAL A 151 -14.54 14.95 1.83
C VAL A 151 -14.94 15.34 0.40
N GLY A 152 -14.40 14.64 -0.59
CA GLY A 152 -14.78 14.76 -1.99
C GLY A 152 -14.21 13.63 -2.84
N LYS A 153 -14.78 13.43 -4.03
CA LYS A 153 -14.22 12.52 -5.05
C LYS A 153 -14.68 12.95 -6.44
N SER A 154 -13.84 12.73 -7.45
CA SER A 154 -14.25 12.93 -8.84
C SER A 154 -15.37 11.96 -9.24
N ASP A 155 -16.16 12.38 -10.22
CA ASP A 155 -17.30 11.59 -10.72
C ASP A 155 -16.89 10.21 -11.29
N GLY A 156 -17.80 9.25 -11.15
CA GLY A 156 -17.64 7.87 -11.63
C GLY A 156 -17.16 6.89 -10.55
N SER A 157 -16.88 5.65 -10.96
CA SER A 157 -16.39 4.60 -10.07
C SER A 157 -15.06 4.05 -10.57
N TYR A 158 -14.08 4.02 -9.69
CA TYR A 158 -12.70 3.65 -10.02
C TYR A 158 -12.00 3.13 -8.77
N SER A 159 -10.88 2.43 -8.97
CA SER A 159 -10.00 2.03 -7.87
C SER A 159 -8.98 3.12 -7.59
N VAL A 160 -8.75 3.41 -6.32
CA VAL A 160 -7.71 4.33 -5.86
C VAL A 160 -6.56 3.59 -5.23
N THR A 161 -5.38 4.19 -5.32
CA THR A 161 -4.24 3.78 -4.52
C THR A 161 -4.35 4.45 -3.15
N LEU A 162 -4.69 3.67 -2.13
CA LEU A 162 -4.78 4.16 -0.76
C LEU A 162 -3.41 4.60 -0.25
N PRO A 163 -3.33 5.58 0.66
CA PRO A 163 -2.06 6.02 1.21
C PRO A 163 -1.38 4.90 1.99
N LYS A 164 -0.05 4.85 1.91
CA LYS A 164 0.75 3.91 2.70
C LYS A 164 0.99 4.50 4.08
N LEU A 165 0.53 3.80 5.11
CA LEU A 165 0.87 4.07 6.50
C LEU A 165 2.13 3.27 6.89
N THR A 166 3.05 3.89 7.63
CA THR A 166 4.27 3.24 8.13
C THR A 166 4.58 3.72 9.56
N PRO A 167 4.79 2.82 10.53
CA PRO A 167 5.28 3.22 11.85
C PRO A 167 6.68 3.83 11.75
N VAL A 168 6.90 4.94 12.45
CA VAL A 168 8.19 5.65 12.50
C VAL A 168 8.70 5.78 13.92
N ASP A 169 10.03 5.79 14.07
CA ASP A 169 10.73 6.00 15.32
C ASP A 169 10.73 7.50 15.70
N PRO A 170 11.31 7.92 16.85
CA PRO A 170 11.41 9.34 17.21
C PRO A 170 12.19 10.20 16.21
N GLY A 171 12.93 9.59 15.28
CA GLY A 171 13.62 10.28 14.19
C GLY A 171 12.80 10.41 12.91
N GLY A 172 11.60 9.81 12.85
CA GLY A 172 10.71 9.88 11.69
C GLY A 172 11.06 8.92 10.55
N VAL A 173 11.87 7.89 10.77
CA VAL A 173 12.44 7.09 9.67
C VAL A 173 11.71 5.77 9.46
N ASN A 174 11.99 4.78 10.31
CA ASN A 174 11.39 3.46 10.25
C ASN A 174 11.38 2.90 11.66
N ALA A 175 10.34 2.16 12.00
CA ALA A 175 10.26 1.38 13.21
C ALA A 175 10.02 -0.11 12.91
N ASN A 176 10.07 -0.91 13.96
CA ASN A 176 9.51 -2.25 13.96
C ASN A 176 8.06 -2.19 13.45
N PHE A 177 7.65 -3.17 12.64
CA PHE A 177 6.30 -3.23 12.11
C PHE A 177 5.78 -4.65 12.07
N VAL A 178 4.45 -4.79 12.04
CA VAL A 178 3.76 -6.03 11.71
C VAL A 178 3.40 -6.02 10.22
N PRO A 179 3.83 -7.02 9.43
CA PRO A 179 3.68 -6.99 7.97
C PRO A 179 2.23 -7.20 7.50
N THR A 180 1.41 -7.90 8.28
CA THR A 180 0.06 -8.32 7.89
C THR A 180 -0.89 -8.34 9.09
N GLY A 181 -2.17 -8.11 8.85
CA GLY A 181 -3.21 -8.22 9.88
C GLY A 181 -3.31 -6.99 10.82
N ASN A 182 -2.77 -5.84 10.40
CA ASN A 182 -2.69 -4.66 11.28
C ASN A 182 -4.07 -4.21 11.81
N ASN A 183 -5.12 -4.29 10.99
CA ASN A 183 -6.48 -3.93 11.37
C ASN A 183 -7.01 -4.84 12.49
N GLU A 184 -6.78 -6.14 12.38
CA GLU A 184 -7.22 -7.15 13.35
C GLU A 184 -6.49 -7.00 14.69
N TYR A 185 -5.19 -6.70 14.69
CA TYR A 185 -4.44 -6.36 15.90
C TYR A 185 -5.06 -5.16 16.61
N CYS A 186 -5.49 -4.16 15.84
CA CYS A 186 -6.01 -2.92 16.36
C CYS A 186 -7.53 -2.92 16.59
N GLY A 187 -8.21 -4.03 16.29
CA GLY A 187 -9.66 -4.17 16.47
C GLY A 187 -10.47 -3.30 15.51
N VAL A 188 -9.91 -2.96 14.35
CA VAL A 188 -10.64 -2.33 13.26
C VAL A 188 -11.57 -3.36 12.64
N SER A 189 -12.86 -3.04 12.56
CA SER A 189 -13.86 -3.91 11.94
C SER A 189 -13.70 -3.89 10.41
N ALA A 190 -13.97 -5.03 9.76
CA ALA A 190 -14.00 -5.12 8.30
C ALA A 190 -14.99 -4.12 7.66
N ASP A 191 -16.09 -3.81 8.35
CA ASP A 191 -17.09 -2.83 7.89
C ASP A 191 -16.61 -1.38 7.97
N ASP A 192 -15.57 -1.11 8.76
CA ASP A 192 -14.98 0.21 8.94
C ASP A 192 -13.75 0.41 8.05
N GLU A 193 -13.26 -0.62 7.34
CA GLU A 193 -12.04 -0.50 6.54
C GLU A 193 -12.19 0.49 5.38
N VAL A 194 -11.10 1.20 5.07
CA VAL A 194 -11.06 2.12 3.93
C VAL A 194 -11.22 1.33 2.62
N PRO A 195 -12.32 1.52 1.86
CA PRO A 195 -12.50 0.80 0.61
C PRO A 195 -11.52 1.34 -0.43
N ALA A 196 -10.92 0.46 -1.25
CA ALA A 196 -10.08 0.89 -2.36
C ALA A 196 -10.89 1.25 -3.62
N PHE A 197 -12.19 0.91 -3.67
CA PHE A 197 -13.08 1.22 -4.78
C PHE A 197 -14.03 2.36 -4.42
N THR A 198 -14.04 3.41 -5.24
CA THR A 198 -14.81 4.62 -4.93
C THR A 198 -16.32 4.43 -5.01
N GLY A 199 -16.81 3.35 -5.63
CA GLY A 199 -18.23 2.99 -5.62
C GLY A 199 -18.76 2.61 -4.23
N ASP A 200 -17.88 2.14 -3.35
CA ASP A 200 -18.22 1.73 -1.97
C ASP A 200 -17.91 2.86 -0.95
N MET A 201 -17.39 4.00 -1.42
CA MET A 201 -17.08 5.17 -0.59
C MET A 201 -18.28 6.11 -0.47
N GLU A 202 -18.61 6.43 0.78
CA GLU A 202 -19.60 7.43 1.18
C GLU A 202 -18.89 8.70 1.67
N ILE A 203 -19.19 9.86 1.07
CA ILE A 203 -18.61 11.15 1.49
C ILE A 203 -19.04 11.46 2.93
N GLY A 204 -18.09 11.88 3.77
CA GLY A 204 -18.29 12.20 5.18
C GLY A 204 -18.38 10.98 6.11
N ARG A 205 -18.30 9.74 5.58
CA ARG A 205 -18.22 8.53 6.42
C ARG A 205 -16.79 8.32 6.89
N GLU A 206 -16.64 8.01 8.16
CA GLU A 206 -15.35 7.62 8.73
C GLU A 206 -15.02 6.17 8.36
N TYR A 207 -13.82 5.96 7.84
CA TYR A 207 -13.20 4.66 7.63
C TYR A 207 -11.90 4.59 8.43
N LYS A 208 -11.39 3.39 8.67
CA LYS A 208 -10.23 3.15 9.52
C LYS A 208 -9.22 2.25 8.84
N GLN A 209 -7.95 2.57 9.05
CA GLN A 209 -6.82 1.73 8.70
C GLN A 209 -5.79 1.81 9.82
N ALA A 210 -5.24 0.67 10.19
CA ALA A 210 -4.25 0.62 11.26
C ALA A 210 -2.87 0.19 10.75
N VAL A 211 -1.85 0.60 11.50
CA VAL A 211 -0.50 0.01 11.44
C VAL A 211 0.02 -0.26 12.84
N VAL A 212 0.79 -1.33 12.98
CA VAL A 212 1.26 -1.82 14.26
C VAL A 212 2.77 -1.79 14.31
N THR A 213 3.32 -1.22 15.38
CA THR A 213 4.71 -1.45 15.80
C THR A 213 4.74 -2.40 16.99
N TRP A 214 5.88 -3.04 17.22
CA TRP A 214 6.09 -3.91 18.38
C TRP A 214 7.37 -3.56 19.11
N LYS A 215 7.44 -3.97 20.38
CA LYS A 215 8.63 -3.90 21.23
C LYS A 215 9.00 -5.31 21.66
N GLY A 216 10.24 -5.74 21.43
CA GLY A 216 10.70 -7.06 21.86
C GLY A 216 10.94 -7.14 23.38
N ALA A 217 10.86 -8.35 23.94
CA ALA A 217 11.04 -8.55 25.38
C ALA A 217 12.51 -8.49 25.82
N ASP A 218 13.41 -9.12 25.06
CA ASP A 218 14.85 -9.16 25.35
C ASP A 218 15.62 -8.01 24.68
N ASP A 219 15.22 -7.67 23.44
CA ASP A 219 15.70 -6.53 22.68
C ASP A 219 14.48 -5.71 22.22
N PRO A 220 14.33 -4.45 22.65
CA PRO A 220 13.18 -3.63 22.26
C PRO A 220 13.09 -3.43 20.74
N GLY A 221 14.19 -3.53 19.99
CA GLY A 221 14.28 -3.14 18.59
C GLY A 221 14.04 -1.63 18.40
N ILE A 222 13.60 -1.23 17.21
CA ILE A 222 13.30 0.17 16.90
C ILE A 222 11.82 0.43 17.19
N VAL A 223 11.53 0.97 18.37
CA VAL A 223 10.14 1.20 18.81
C VAL A 223 9.54 2.39 18.07
N GLY A 224 8.40 2.16 17.40
CA GLY A 224 7.65 3.23 16.75
C GLY A 224 6.98 4.14 17.77
N THR A 225 7.12 5.44 17.58
CA THR A 225 6.46 6.48 18.38
C THR A 225 5.50 7.33 17.54
N GLY A 226 5.58 7.23 16.22
CA GLY A 226 4.79 7.98 15.27
C GLY A 226 4.26 7.12 14.12
N VAL A 227 3.49 7.76 13.25
CA VAL A 227 3.07 7.19 11.96
C VAL A 227 3.38 8.18 10.84
N ALA A 228 3.86 7.66 9.71
CA ALA A 228 3.97 8.39 8.47
C ALA A 228 2.91 7.90 7.48
N LEU A 229 2.30 8.84 6.76
CA LEU A 229 1.43 8.61 5.62
C LEU A 229 2.14 9.09 4.36
N ALA A 230 2.14 8.28 3.31
CA ALA A 230 2.64 8.65 1.98
C ALA A 230 1.59 8.37 0.90
N THR A 231 1.33 9.34 0.03
CA THR A 231 0.48 9.15 -1.16
C THR A 231 1.32 8.75 -2.37
N GLU A 232 0.73 7.96 -3.27
CA GLU A 232 1.35 7.61 -4.54
C GLU A 232 0.60 8.33 -5.68
N PRO A 233 1.25 9.29 -6.36
CA PRO A 233 0.67 9.95 -7.52
C PRO A 233 0.46 9.00 -8.69
N SER A 234 -0.69 9.12 -9.33
CA SER A 234 -0.96 8.42 -10.57
C SER A 234 -0.14 9.02 -11.71
N PRO A 235 0.48 8.19 -12.59
CA PRO A 235 1.08 8.71 -13.83
C PRO A 235 0.03 9.33 -14.78
N ARG A 236 -1.26 9.15 -14.49
CA ARG A 236 -2.40 9.70 -15.25
C ARG A 236 -2.87 11.06 -14.75
N ASN A 237 -2.31 11.58 -13.65
CA ASN A 237 -2.59 12.93 -13.19
C ASN A 237 -1.32 13.61 -12.68
N THR A 238 -0.77 14.53 -13.47
CA THR A 238 0.46 15.25 -13.13
C THR A 238 0.24 16.41 -12.14
N ALA A 239 -1.02 16.78 -11.87
CA ALA A 239 -1.33 17.79 -10.86
C ALA A 239 -1.17 17.25 -9.44
N HIS A 240 -1.42 15.96 -9.24
CA HIS A 240 -1.22 15.32 -7.95
C HIS A 240 0.28 15.25 -7.63
N GLN A 241 0.71 15.99 -6.61
CA GLN A 241 2.04 15.87 -6.03
C GLN A 241 2.02 14.83 -4.92
N PRO A 242 3.11 14.06 -4.73
CA PRO A 242 3.19 13.16 -3.59
C PRO A 242 3.11 13.96 -2.28
N GLN A 243 2.40 13.44 -1.30
CA GLN A 243 2.31 13.99 0.04
C GLN A 243 2.89 13.01 1.04
N TYR A 244 3.79 13.50 1.90
CA TYR A 244 4.29 12.83 3.07
C TYR A 244 3.92 13.60 4.34
N VAL A 245 3.15 12.99 5.24
CA VAL A 245 2.70 13.62 6.50
C VAL A 245 3.02 12.69 7.67
N ARG A 246 3.41 13.24 8.82
CA ARG A 246 3.71 12.47 10.04
C ARG A 246 2.88 12.92 11.23
N TRP A 247 2.58 11.98 12.12
CA TRP A 247 2.02 12.22 13.45
C TRP A 247 2.97 11.65 14.51
N GLU A 248 3.35 12.45 15.51
CA GLU A 248 4.29 12.07 16.59
C GLU A 248 3.99 12.69 17.97
#